data_AF-A0A950HGN1-F1
#
_entry.id   AF-A0A950HGN1-F1
#
_cell.length_a   1.000
_cell.length_b   1.000
_cell.length_c   1.000
_cell.angle_alpha   90.00
_cell.angle_beta   90.00
_cell.angle_gamma   90.00
#
_symmetry.space_group_name_H-M   'P 1'
#
loop_
_entity.id
_entity.type
_entity.pdbx_description
1 polymer ?
#
loop_
_entity_poly.entity_id
_entity_poly.type
_entity_poly.pdbx_seq_one_letter_code
_entity_poly.pdbx_strand_id
1 'polypeptide(L)'
;MPRDDPATNLTTCAGCEASWRGAVRAHCRVCHVTLDDDVLFDAHRLHGHCAHPHSLGLVVAGGVWCRPPAGERTAASWASGLNEDQMT
;
A
#
# COMPACT_ATOMS: atom_id res chain seq x y z
N MET A 1 -13.45 -5.86 31.51
CA MET A 1 -12.29 -5.18 30.91
C MET A 1 -12.46 -5.23 29.40
N PRO A 2 -12.52 -4.10 28.69
CA PRO A 2 -12.35 -4.12 27.24
C PRO A 2 -11.00 -4.79 26.98
N ARG A 3 -10.96 -5.83 26.16
CA ARG A 3 -9.67 -6.35 25.67
C ARG A 3 -9.19 -5.32 24.66
N ASP A 4 -8.02 -4.74 24.88
CA ASP A 4 -7.33 -3.98 23.85
C ASP A 4 -7.22 -4.88 22.62
N ASP A 5 -8.00 -4.56 21.59
CA ASP A 5 -7.95 -5.30 20.35
C ASP A 5 -6.70 -4.82 19.59
N PRO A 6 -5.71 -5.69 19.34
CA PRO A 6 -4.45 -5.28 18.73
C PRO A 6 -4.64 -4.78 17.29
N ALA A 7 -5.79 -5.06 16.64
CA ALA A 7 -6.11 -4.48 15.33
C ALA A 7 -6.61 -3.03 15.43
N THR A 8 -6.99 -2.55 16.60
CA THR A 8 -7.49 -1.17 16.82
C THR A 8 -6.57 -0.27 17.66
N ASN A 9 -5.58 -0.86 18.34
CA ASN A 9 -4.66 -0.12 19.20
C ASN A 9 -3.93 0.97 18.41
N LEU A 10 -3.90 2.19 18.97
CA LEU A 10 -3.25 3.34 18.37
C LEU A 10 -1.77 3.35 18.76
N THR A 11 -0.91 3.28 17.76
CA THR A 11 0.53 3.42 17.92
C THR A 11 0.96 4.79 17.43
N THR A 12 1.90 5.42 18.12
CA THR A 12 2.48 6.73 17.76
C THR A 12 3.99 6.62 17.63
N CYS A 13 4.58 7.50 16.82
CA CYS A 13 6.03 7.65 16.78
C CYS A 13 6.48 8.62 17.87
N ALA A 14 7.54 8.27 18.61
CA ALA A 14 8.12 9.19 19.61
C ALA A 14 8.96 10.33 18.97
N GLY A 15 9.26 10.25 17.67
CA GLY A 15 10.09 11.20 16.94
C GLY A 15 9.36 12.03 15.89
N CYS A 16 8.09 11.75 15.62
CA CYS A 16 7.25 12.54 14.72
C CYS A 16 5.77 12.42 15.10
N GLU A 17 4.90 13.23 14.49
CA GLU A 17 3.46 13.28 14.81
C GLU A 17 2.64 12.14 14.16
N ALA A 18 3.31 11.15 13.56
CA ALA A 18 2.64 10.03 12.92
C ALA A 18 1.97 9.12 13.95
N SER A 19 0.72 8.74 13.65
CA SER A 19 -0.01 7.73 14.40
C SER A 19 -0.70 6.76 13.44
N TRP A 20 -0.77 5.49 13.82
CA TRP A 20 -1.38 4.44 13.02
C TRP A 20 -2.04 3.41 13.90
N ARG A 21 -3.04 2.73 13.36
CA ARG A 21 -3.80 1.70 14.07
C ARG A 21 -3.49 0.32 13.53
N GLY A 22 -3.54 -0.65 14.42
CA GLY A 22 -3.44 -2.07 14.10
C GLY A 22 -2.01 -2.57 14.05
N ALA A 23 -1.83 -3.81 14.50
CA ALA A 23 -0.53 -4.46 14.64
C ALA A 23 0.22 -4.73 13.33
N VAL A 24 -0.46 -4.64 12.18
CA VAL A 24 0.13 -4.97 10.87
C VAL A 24 0.94 -3.80 10.32
N ARG A 25 0.55 -2.56 10.62
CA ARG A 25 1.22 -1.36 10.09
C ARG A 25 2.54 -1.08 10.81
N ALA A 26 3.54 -0.70 10.04
CA ALA A 26 4.90 -0.48 10.53
C ALA A 26 5.40 0.93 10.17
N HIS A 27 6.01 1.61 11.14
CA HIS A 27 6.56 2.95 10.94
C HIS A 27 8.08 2.94 10.98
N CYS A 28 8.72 3.53 9.97
CA CYS A 28 10.17 3.67 9.94
C CYS A 28 10.61 4.91 10.72
N ARG A 29 11.18 4.71 11.91
CA ARG A 29 11.73 5.80 12.76
C ARG A 29 12.89 6.60 12.15
N VAL A 30 13.42 6.18 10.99
CA VAL A 30 14.55 6.86 10.32
C VAL A 30 14.05 7.90 9.34
N CYS A 31 13.08 7.55 8.50
CA CYS A 31 12.54 8.42 7.45
C CYS A 31 11.09 8.86 7.71
N HIS A 32 10.49 8.41 8.81
CA HIS A 32 9.17 8.79 9.31
C HIS A 32 8.00 8.47 8.38
N VAL A 33 8.12 7.43 7.56
CA VAL A 33 7.01 6.91 6.76
C VAL A 33 6.32 5.74 7.46
N THR A 34 5.00 5.66 7.32
CA THR A 34 4.19 4.54 7.81
C THR A 34 3.80 3.65 6.64
N LEU A 35 4.04 2.34 6.75
CA LEU A 35 3.74 1.33 5.74
C LEU A 35 2.64 0.40 6.25
N ASP A 36 1.85 -0.14 5.34
CA ASP A 36 0.63 -0.88 5.69
C ASP A 36 0.89 -2.30 6.25
N ASP A 37 2.07 -2.88 5.96
CA ASP A 37 2.49 -4.20 6.43
C ASP A 37 4.01 -4.33 6.66
N ASP A 38 4.41 -5.36 7.39
CA ASP A 38 5.80 -5.69 7.72
C ASP A 38 6.63 -6.05 6.48
N VAL A 39 6.03 -6.72 5.49
CA VAL A 39 6.72 -7.06 4.23
C VAL A 39 7.08 -5.79 3.46
N LEU A 40 6.20 -4.79 3.43
CA LEU A 40 6.52 -3.47 2.86
C LEU A 40 7.61 -2.77 3.65
N PHE A 41 7.61 -2.91 4.99
CA PHE A 41 8.66 -2.33 5.82
C PHE A 41 10.04 -2.92 5.55
N ASP A 42 10.13 -4.24 5.39
CA ASP A 42 11.38 -4.90 5.05
C ASP A 42 11.85 -4.53 3.63
N ALA A 43 10.93 -4.48 2.66
CA ALA A 43 11.23 -4.01 1.31
C ALA A 43 11.70 -2.53 1.30
N HIS A 44 11.11 -1.70 2.16
CA HIS A 44 11.54 -0.32 2.37
C HIS A 44 12.94 -0.24 2.98
N ARG A 45 13.32 -1.15 3.88
CA ARG A 45 14.64 -1.18 4.54
C ARG A 45 15.63 -2.15 3.88
N LEU A 46 15.50 -2.40 2.58
CA LEU A 46 16.37 -3.34 1.89
C LEU A 46 17.86 -2.97 2.09
N HIS A 47 18.66 -3.95 2.54
CA HIS A 47 20.07 -3.77 2.92
C HIS A 47 20.34 -2.71 4.02
N GLY A 48 19.35 -2.43 4.87
CA GLY A 48 19.46 -1.44 5.94
C GLY A 48 19.28 0.01 5.49
N HIS A 49 19.05 0.25 4.20
CA HIS A 49 18.81 1.58 3.63
C HIS A 49 17.32 1.81 3.38
N CYS A 50 16.86 3.03 3.61
CA CYS A 50 15.48 3.42 3.36
C CYS A 50 15.28 3.73 1.87
N ALA A 51 14.60 2.85 1.13
CA ALA A 51 14.12 3.12 -0.22
C ALA A 51 12.86 4.00 -0.18
N HIS A 52 12.76 5.00 -1.06
CA HIS A 52 11.59 5.88 -1.07
C HIS A 52 10.34 5.06 -1.44
N PRO A 53 9.23 5.10 -0.68
CA PRO A 53 8.05 4.26 -0.93
C PRO A 53 7.49 4.35 -2.37
N HIS A 54 7.52 5.55 -2.96
CA HIS A 54 7.13 5.75 -4.36
C HIS A 54 7.99 4.96 -5.37
N SER A 55 9.28 4.76 -5.09
CA SER A 55 10.16 3.93 -5.93
C SER A 55 9.83 2.43 -5.85
N LEU A 56 9.08 2.01 -4.82
CA LEU A 56 8.54 0.66 -4.66
C LEU A 56 7.14 0.51 -5.28
N GLY A 57 6.65 1.53 -6.00
CA GLY A 57 5.32 1.54 -6.62
C GLY A 57 4.18 1.65 -5.62
N LEU A 58 4.45 2.12 -4.39
CA LEU A 58 3.43 2.29 -3.36
C LEU A 58 2.67 3.61 -3.55
N VAL A 59 1.43 3.60 -3.09
CA VAL A 59 0.56 4.78 -3.05
C VAL A 59 0.27 5.16 -1.60
N VAL A 60 0.02 6.44 -1.36
CA VAL A 60 -0.34 6.94 -0.03
C VAL A 60 -1.85 7.04 0.12
N ALA A 61 -2.40 6.47 1.19
CA ALA A 61 -3.81 6.57 1.57
C ALA A 61 -3.90 6.89 3.06
N GLY A 62 -4.45 8.06 3.41
CA GLY A 62 -4.58 8.47 4.82
C GLY A 62 -3.25 8.56 5.58
N GLY A 63 -2.14 8.86 4.88
CA GLY A 63 -0.80 8.93 5.49
C GLY A 63 -0.09 7.57 5.64
N VAL A 64 -0.69 6.48 5.15
CA VAL A 64 -0.09 5.14 5.12
C VAL A 64 0.26 4.77 3.69
N TRP A 65 1.46 4.22 3.49
CA TRP A 65 1.93 3.70 2.21
C TRP A 65 1.45 2.26 2.02
N CYS A 66 0.64 2.05 0.99
CA CYS A 66 0.00 0.79 0.67
C CYS A 66 0.38 0.34 -0.76
N ARG A 67 0.25 -0.96 -1.04
CA ARG A 67 0.25 -1.41 -2.43
C ARG A 67 -0.96 -0.80 -3.14
N PRO A 68 -0.83 -0.38 -4.42
CA PRO A 68 -1.99 0.04 -5.18
C PRO A 68 -3.01 -1.10 -5.20
N PRO A 69 -4.32 -0.80 -5.19
CA PRO A 69 -5.32 -1.83 -5.40
C PRO A 69 -4.95 -2.58 -6.67
N ALA A 70 -4.98 -3.91 -6.63
CA ALA A 70 -4.74 -4.71 -7.81
C ALA A 70 -5.73 -4.22 -8.87
N GLY A 71 -5.22 -3.49 -9.86
CA GLY A 71 -6.03 -2.97 -10.93
C GLY A 71 -6.82 -4.14 -11.48
N GLU A 72 -8.14 -3.98 -11.52
CA GLU A 72 -9.00 -4.82 -12.33
C GLU A 72 -8.28 -4.92 -13.67
N ARG A 73 -7.76 -6.10 -13.99
CA ARG A 73 -7.25 -6.37 -15.33
C ARG A 73 -8.50 -6.40 -16.21
N THR A 74 -9.05 -5.24 -16.51
CA THR A 74 -10.13 -5.13 -17.47
C THR A 74 -9.55 -5.65 -18.77
N ALA A 75 -10.15 -6.74 -19.22
CA ALA A 75 -9.94 -7.34 -20.52
C ALA A 75 -10.35 -6.32 -21.59
N ALA A 76 -9.50 -5.32 -21.82
CA ALA A 76 -9.59 -4.42 -22.94
C ALA A 76 -8.49 -4.81 -23.92
N SER A 77 -8.72 -5.92 -24.62
CA SER A 77 -8.09 -6.16 -25.90
C SER A 77 -9.11 -6.81 -26.81
N TRP A 78 -9.21 -6.22 -28.01
CA TRP A 78 -9.82 -6.72 -29.25
C TRP A 78 -11.35 -6.84 -29.36
N ALA A 79 -12.12 -5.81 -29.00
CA ALA A 79 -13.29 -5.47 -29.84
C ALA A 79 -12.79 -4.74 -31.10
N SER A 80 -12.10 -5.47 -31.98
CA SER A 80 -11.81 -5.00 -33.34
C SER A 80 -12.84 -5.64 -34.25
N GLY A 81 -13.67 -4.79 -34.85
CA GLY A 81 -14.83 -5.18 -35.62
C GLY A 81 -14.54 -6.19 -36.71
N LEU A 82 -15.50 -7.10 -36.89
CA LEU A 82 -15.75 -7.71 -38.17
C LEU A 82 -17.07 -7.11 -38.67
N ASN A 83 -16.91 -6.39 -39.77
CA ASN A 83 -17.95 -5.86 -40.64
C ASN A 83 -18.85 -6.99 -41.13
N GLU A 84 -20.17 -6.77 -41.10
CA GLU A 84 -21.16 -7.60 -41.79
C GLU A 84 -21.69 -6.79 -42.98
N ASP A 85 -20.85 -6.60 -44.00
CA ASP A 85 -21.23 -6.15 -45.36
C ASP A 85 -21.43 -7.35 -46.31
N GLN A 86 -21.84 -8.51 -45.80
CA GLN A 86 -22.05 -9.70 -46.62
C GLN A 86 -23.22 -10.51 -46.09
N MET A 87 -24.43 -10.26 -46.60
CA MET A 87 -25.25 -11.28 -47.26
C MET A 87 -26.60 -10.69 -47.70
N THR A 88 -26.67 -10.48 -49.02
CA THR A 88 -27.80 -10.53 -49.97
C THR A 88 -29.21 -10.24 -49.47
#